data_AF-A0A7J4JTI2-F1
#
_entry.id   AF-A0A7J4JTI2-F1
#
_cell.length_a   1.000
_cell.length_b   1.000
_cell.length_c   1.000
_cell.angle_alpha   90.00
_cell.angle_beta   90.00
_cell.angle_gamma   90.00
#
_symmetry.space_group_name_H-M   'P 1'
#
loop_
_entity.id
_entity.type
_entity.pdbx_description
1 polymer ?
#
loop_
_entity_poly.entity_id
_entity_poly.type
_entity_poly.pdbx_seq_one_letter_code
_entity_poly.pdbx_strand_id
1 'polypeptide(L)'
;ALCKKHGIITGANIMLGSPTESRREIEMSIRLIKEISPDMTSGYTTNPLPGTYLYDQALEKSLITECDLELIDRHGLGTMKRDITDEELLLYLRKLWLVSKSEKVLNYLLPWRKPYYLSVALKRSLNLLQHDRKTLLSDFKTHALTPFALLKASIQVSRIPKNPSA
;
A
#
# COMPACT_ATOMS: atom_id res chain seq x y z
N ALA A 1 13.51 4.09 -14.57
CA ALA A 1 13.98 5.23 -15.40
C ALA A 1 13.25 5.33 -16.75
N LEU A 2 13.18 4.25 -17.54
CA LEU A 2 12.56 4.26 -18.88
C LEU A 2 11.08 4.68 -18.88
N CYS A 3 10.25 4.10 -18.00
CA CYS A 3 8.82 4.48 -17.89
C CYS A 3 8.63 5.97 -17.59
N LYS A 4 9.43 6.53 -16.68
CA LYS A 4 9.41 7.96 -16.33
C LYS A 4 9.75 8.85 -17.55
N LYS A 5 10.72 8.45 -18.38
CA LYS A 5 11.11 9.16 -19.61
C LYS A 5 9.96 9.22 -20.63
N HIS A 6 9.13 8.17 -20.70
CA HIS A 6 8.01 8.07 -21.63
C HIS A 6 6.66 8.44 -21.03
N GLY A 7 6.62 8.96 -19.79
CA GLY A 7 5.38 9.36 -19.12
C GLY A 7 4.45 8.18 -18.74
N ILE A 8 4.97 6.96 -18.68
CA ILE A 8 4.22 5.77 -18.28
C ILE A 8 4.13 5.73 -16.75
N ILE A 9 2.91 5.57 -16.23
CA ILE A 9 2.64 5.42 -14.80
C ILE A 9 3.19 4.08 -14.31
N THR A 10 3.95 4.12 -13.24
CA THR A 10 4.63 2.96 -12.65
C THR A 10 3.93 2.51 -11.37
N GLY A 11 3.56 1.23 -11.31
CA GLY A 11 3.08 0.57 -10.10
C GLY A 11 4.13 -0.41 -9.57
N ALA A 12 4.45 -0.34 -8.29
CA ALA A 12 5.27 -1.32 -7.60
C ALA A 12 4.41 -2.08 -6.58
N ASN A 13 4.26 -3.38 -6.81
CA ASN A 13 3.65 -4.30 -5.85
C ASN A 13 4.79 -5.03 -5.14
N ILE A 14 4.80 -4.97 -3.81
CA ILE A 14 5.86 -5.58 -3.01
C ILE A 14 5.25 -6.46 -1.92
N MET A 15 5.83 -7.64 -1.76
CA MET A 15 5.51 -8.57 -0.69
C MET A 15 6.61 -8.49 0.36
N LEU A 16 6.22 -8.49 1.63
CA LEU A 16 7.12 -8.51 2.79
C LEU A 16 6.78 -9.70 3.68
N GLY A 17 7.73 -10.15 4.49
CA GLY A 17 7.52 -11.22 5.47
C GLY A 17 7.58 -12.61 4.84
N SER A 18 8.44 -12.80 3.84
CA SER A 18 8.83 -14.15 3.42
C SER A 18 9.45 -14.91 4.61
N PRO A 19 9.26 -16.24 4.74
CA PRO A 19 9.68 -16.96 5.93
C PRO A 19 11.20 -16.89 6.19
N THR A 20 11.99 -16.59 5.17
CA THR A 20 13.45 -16.44 5.26
C THR A 20 13.91 -14.98 5.28
N GLU A 21 12.99 -14.01 5.22
CA GLU A 21 13.32 -12.59 5.08
C GLU A 21 13.64 -11.96 6.44
N SER A 22 14.83 -11.39 6.55
CA SER A 22 15.28 -10.68 7.74
C SER A 22 14.76 -9.24 7.79
N ARG A 23 14.74 -8.65 8.99
CA ARG A 23 14.41 -7.21 9.19
C ARG A 23 15.29 -6.29 8.32
N ARG A 24 16.57 -6.64 8.13
CA ARG A 24 17.50 -5.88 7.30
C ARG A 24 17.10 -5.90 5.83
N GLU A 25 16.67 -7.05 5.32
CA GLU A 25 16.21 -7.22 3.94
C GLU A 25 14.90 -6.47 3.70
N ILE A 26 13.96 -6.50 4.64
CA ILE A 26 12.73 -5.69 4.59
C ILE A 26 13.07 -4.20 4.49
N GLU A 27 14.05 -3.72 5.25
CA GLU A 27 14.49 -2.34 5.13
C GLU A 27 15.18 -2.01 3.81
N MET A 28 15.94 -2.96 3.24
CA MET A 28 16.52 -2.82 1.91
C MET A 28 15.42 -2.71 0.85
N SER A 29 14.38 -3.53 0.94
CA SER A 29 13.18 -3.47 0.12
C SER A 29 12.50 -2.10 0.19
N ILE A 30 12.33 -1.54 1.40
CA ILE A 30 11.75 -0.20 1.57
C ILE A 30 12.66 0.90 0.99
N ARG A 31 13.99 0.78 1.17
CA ARG A 31 14.96 1.72 0.57
C ARG A 31 14.91 1.68 -0.96
N LEU A 32 14.85 0.49 -1.55
CA LEU A 32 14.70 0.31 -2.99
C LEU A 32 13.43 0.99 -3.52
N ILE A 33 12.29 0.79 -2.85
CA ILE A 33 11.03 1.46 -3.24
C ILE A 33 11.16 2.98 -3.19
N LYS A 34 11.86 3.51 -2.18
CA LYS A 34 12.14 4.96 -2.08
C LYS A 34 13.02 5.44 -3.24
N GLU A 35 14.03 4.67 -3.62
CA GLU A 35 14.97 5.02 -4.70
C GLU A 35 14.32 4.97 -6.08
N ILE A 36 13.55 3.92 -6.39
CA ILE A 36 12.87 3.81 -7.69
C ILE A 36 11.73 4.83 -7.81
N SER A 37 11.11 5.22 -6.68
CA SER A 37 10.03 6.21 -6.56
C SER A 37 8.91 5.93 -7.59
N PRO A 38 8.12 4.86 -7.41
CA PRO A 38 7.06 4.51 -8.34
C PRO A 38 5.82 5.36 -8.11
N ASP A 39 5.04 5.61 -9.16
CA ASP A 39 3.82 6.42 -9.11
C ASP A 39 2.75 5.78 -8.21
N MET A 40 2.71 4.46 -8.10
CA MET A 40 1.82 3.68 -7.24
C MET A 40 2.63 2.61 -6.50
N THR A 41 2.32 2.40 -5.23
CA THR A 41 2.99 1.37 -4.43
C THR A 41 1.96 0.67 -3.58
N SER A 42 1.99 -0.66 -3.59
CA SER A 42 1.12 -1.50 -2.76
C SER A 42 1.98 -2.52 -2.02
N GLY A 43 1.90 -2.51 -0.69
CA GLY A 43 2.53 -3.50 0.17
C GLY A 43 1.54 -4.62 0.52
N TYR A 44 2.04 -5.85 0.50
CA TYR A 44 1.34 -7.07 0.87
C TYR A 44 2.23 -7.92 1.78
N THR A 45 1.63 -8.80 2.56
CA THR A 45 2.40 -9.83 3.28
C THR A 45 2.51 -11.09 2.43
N THR A 46 3.51 -11.89 2.75
CA THR A 46 3.75 -13.16 2.07
C THR A 46 2.95 -14.25 2.78
N ASN A 47 1.98 -14.83 2.06
CA ASN A 47 1.10 -15.88 2.56
C ASN A 47 1.33 -17.19 1.80
N PRO A 48 1.56 -18.31 2.49
CA PRO A 48 1.61 -19.62 1.85
C PRO A 48 0.18 -20.05 1.48
N LEU A 49 -0.17 -20.02 0.19
CA LEU A 49 -1.48 -20.47 -0.28
C LEU A 49 -1.43 -21.94 -0.72
N PRO A 50 -2.43 -22.77 -0.34
CA PRO A 50 -2.51 -24.17 -0.77
C PRO A 50 -2.29 -24.33 -2.29
N GLY A 51 -1.44 -25.30 -2.66
CA GLY A 51 -1.07 -25.57 -4.06
C GLY A 51 0.05 -24.68 -4.62
N THR A 52 0.65 -23.80 -3.81
CA THR A 52 1.85 -23.05 -4.20
C THR A 52 3.12 -23.72 -3.68
N TYR A 53 4.24 -23.51 -4.38
CA TYR A 53 5.55 -23.97 -3.92
C TYR A 53 5.91 -23.46 -2.52
N LEU A 54 5.53 -22.21 -2.20
CA LEU A 54 5.75 -21.64 -0.88
C LEU A 54 4.97 -22.40 0.20
N TYR A 55 3.76 -22.86 -0.10
CA TYR A 55 2.96 -23.67 0.82
C TYR A 55 3.62 -25.00 1.10
N ASP A 56 4.11 -25.70 0.07
CA ASP A 56 4.80 -26.98 0.25
C ASP A 56 6.05 -26.81 1.14
N GLN A 57 6.83 -25.75 0.89
CA GLN A 57 7.99 -25.43 1.72
C GLN A 57 7.64 -25.04 3.16
N ALA A 58 6.57 -24.27 3.35
CA ALA A 58 6.11 -23.85 4.67
C ALA A 58 5.52 -25.03 5.45
N LEU A 59 4.87 -25.98 4.76
CA LEU A 59 4.33 -27.20 5.34
C LEU A 59 5.45 -28.13 5.81
N GLU A 60 6.46 -28.38 4.96
CA GLU A 60 7.62 -29.20 5.31
C GLU A 60 8.35 -28.67 6.57
N LYS A 61 8.44 -27.35 6.69
CA LYS A 61 9.09 -26.67 7.82
C LYS A 61 8.16 -26.41 9.02
N SER A 62 6.91 -26.90 8.98
CA SER A 62 5.91 -26.67 10.05
C SER A 62 5.70 -25.20 10.41
N LEU A 63 5.75 -24.33 9.40
CA LEU A 63 5.61 -22.88 9.53
C LEU A 63 4.16 -22.41 9.38
N ILE A 64 3.28 -23.20 8.79
CA ILE A 64 1.89 -22.80 8.56
C ILE A 64 1.12 -22.79 9.88
N THR A 65 0.38 -21.71 10.12
CA THR A 65 -0.48 -21.53 11.30
C THR A 65 -1.96 -21.54 10.93
N GLU A 66 -2.31 -21.00 9.76
CA GLU A 66 -3.68 -20.99 9.23
C GLU A 66 -3.69 -21.49 7.78
N CYS A 67 -4.66 -22.35 7.45
CA CYS A 67 -4.87 -22.93 6.13
C CYS A 67 -6.24 -22.58 5.53
N ASP A 68 -7.17 -22.07 6.32
CA ASP A 68 -8.49 -21.70 5.88
C ASP A 68 -8.42 -20.45 4.99
N LEU A 69 -8.75 -20.64 3.71
CA LEU A 69 -8.76 -19.58 2.72
C LEU A 69 -9.77 -18.47 3.03
N GLU A 70 -10.81 -18.74 3.83
CA GLU A 70 -11.78 -17.72 4.25
C GLU A 70 -11.20 -16.76 5.29
N LEU A 71 -10.21 -17.22 6.07
CA LEU A 71 -9.56 -16.43 7.12
C LEU A 71 -8.30 -15.70 6.63
N ILE A 72 -7.73 -16.14 5.51
CA ILE A 72 -6.54 -15.53 4.91
C ILE A 72 -6.94 -14.28 4.12
N ASP A 73 -6.56 -13.10 4.63
CA ASP A 73 -6.71 -11.84 3.90
C ASP A 73 -5.41 -11.41 3.19
N ARG A 74 -5.47 -10.27 2.49
CA ARG A 74 -4.32 -9.68 1.76
C ARG A 74 -3.15 -9.24 2.65
N HIS A 75 -3.37 -9.16 3.95
CA HIS A 75 -2.37 -8.83 4.96
C HIS A 75 -1.95 -10.07 5.75
N GLY A 76 -2.66 -11.20 5.61
CA GLY A 76 -2.37 -12.54 6.11
C GLY A 76 -1.49 -12.61 7.35
N LEU A 77 -1.86 -11.80 8.34
CA LEU A 77 -1.24 -11.80 9.64
C LEU A 77 -1.64 -13.10 10.32
N GLY A 78 -0.71 -13.73 11.01
CA GLY A 78 -0.96 -14.99 11.72
C GLY A 78 -1.08 -16.23 10.83
N THR A 79 -0.89 -16.11 9.51
CA THR A 79 -1.02 -17.26 8.59
C THR A 79 0.19 -18.20 8.62
N MET A 80 1.35 -17.66 8.99
CA MET A 80 2.62 -18.37 8.93
C MET A 80 3.59 -17.82 9.98
N LYS A 81 4.38 -18.70 10.59
CA LYS A 81 5.47 -18.36 11.50
C LYS A 81 6.61 -17.70 10.72
N ARG A 82 7.14 -16.62 11.29
CA ARG A 82 8.21 -15.79 10.72
C ARG A 82 9.15 -15.36 11.84
N ASP A 83 10.36 -14.97 11.48
CA ASP A 83 11.31 -14.36 12.42
C ASP A 83 10.90 -12.96 12.88
N ILE A 84 10.05 -12.31 12.09
CA ILE A 84 9.45 -11.00 12.34
C ILE A 84 8.03 -11.17 12.89
N THR A 85 7.65 -10.36 13.88
CA THR A 85 6.27 -10.40 14.39
C THR A 85 5.30 -9.74 13.41
N ASP A 86 4.03 -10.09 13.51
CA ASP A 86 2.99 -9.50 12.66
C ASP A 86 2.81 -7.99 12.92
N GLU A 87 3.03 -7.53 14.14
CA GLU A 87 3.04 -6.10 14.48
C GLU A 87 4.21 -5.37 13.81
N GLU A 88 5.41 -5.94 13.86
CA GLU A 88 6.58 -5.38 13.18
C GLU A 88 6.34 -5.33 11.65
N LEU A 89 5.77 -6.39 11.08
CA LEU A 89 5.45 -6.46 9.66
C LEU A 89 4.42 -5.40 9.25
N LEU A 90 3.38 -5.19 10.07
CA LEU A 90 2.43 -4.09 9.91
C LEU A 90 3.09 -2.71 9.96
N LEU A 91 4.04 -2.51 10.88
CA LEU A 91 4.81 -1.26 10.96
C LEU A 91 5.62 -1.03 9.68
N TYR A 92 6.23 -2.07 9.11
CA TYR A 92 6.96 -1.96 7.85
C TYR A 92 6.04 -1.69 6.66
N LEU A 93 4.87 -2.34 6.57
CA LEU A 93 3.86 -2.03 5.55
C LEU A 93 3.38 -0.58 5.65
N ARG A 94 3.20 -0.08 6.88
CA ARG A 94 2.86 1.32 7.12
C ARG A 94 4.00 2.26 6.72
N LYS A 95 5.25 1.92 7.03
CA LYS A 95 6.44 2.68 6.60
C LYS A 95 6.52 2.76 5.08
N LEU A 96 6.28 1.66 4.38
CA LEU A 96 6.22 1.59 2.93
C LEU A 96 5.12 2.51 2.36
N TRP A 97 3.94 2.48 2.98
CA TRP A 97 2.82 3.36 2.60
C TRP A 97 3.16 4.85 2.80
N LEU A 98 3.82 5.22 3.90
CA LEU A 98 4.25 6.60 4.19
C LEU A 98 5.29 7.09 3.18
N VAL A 99 6.32 6.29 2.90
CA VAL A 99 7.34 6.58 1.86
C VAL A 99 6.68 6.79 0.50
N SER A 100 5.61 6.04 0.24
CA SER A 100 4.87 6.14 -1.01
C SER A 100 3.91 7.35 -1.07
N LYS A 101 3.53 7.95 0.06
CA LYS A 101 2.54 9.05 0.11
C LYS A 101 3.15 10.44 0.04
N SER A 102 4.34 10.65 0.59
CA SER A 102 4.96 11.99 0.69
C SER A 102 5.14 12.67 -0.68
N GLU A 103 5.37 11.91 -1.75
CA GLU A 103 5.49 12.46 -3.11
C GLU A 103 4.13 12.64 -3.83
N LYS A 104 3.07 11.95 -3.41
CA LYS A 104 1.82 11.80 -4.18
C LYS A 104 0.74 12.80 -3.82
N VAL A 105 0.68 13.26 -2.57
CA VAL A 105 -0.24 14.36 -2.18
C VAL A 105 0.01 15.59 -3.05
N LEU A 106 1.27 15.88 -3.36
CA LEU A 106 1.65 16.96 -4.27
C LEU A 106 1.17 16.72 -5.71
N ASN A 107 1.18 15.48 -6.21
CA ASN A 107 0.71 15.17 -7.56
C ASN A 107 -0.82 15.30 -7.72
N TYR A 108 -1.58 15.00 -6.66
CA TYR A 108 -3.04 15.22 -6.65
C TYR A 108 -3.40 16.71 -6.47
N LEU A 109 -2.61 17.46 -5.69
CA LEU A 109 -2.86 18.88 -5.43
C LEU A 109 -2.31 19.82 -6.52
N LEU A 110 -1.30 19.39 -7.29
CA LEU A 110 -0.65 20.18 -8.33
C LEU A 110 -0.80 19.53 -9.71
N PRO A 111 -2.01 19.55 -10.30
CA PRO A 111 -2.30 18.94 -11.61
C PRO A 111 -1.38 19.44 -12.75
N TRP A 112 -0.82 20.64 -12.59
CA TRP A 112 0.15 21.26 -13.51
C TRP A 112 1.48 20.49 -13.62
N ARG A 113 1.88 19.71 -12.61
CA ARG A 113 3.12 18.90 -12.66
C ARG A 113 2.98 17.66 -13.56
N LYS A 114 1.74 17.19 -13.78
CA LYS A 114 1.44 15.97 -14.55
C LYS A 114 0.08 16.14 -15.26
N PRO A 115 0.04 16.79 -16.44
CA PRO A 115 -1.21 17.10 -17.17
C PRO A 115 -2.05 15.86 -17.51
N TYR A 116 -1.43 14.67 -17.56
CA TYR A 116 -2.13 13.40 -17.70
C TYR A 116 -3.16 13.16 -16.59
N TYR A 117 -2.84 13.40 -15.31
CA TYR A 117 -3.80 13.18 -14.20
C TYR A 117 -4.98 14.14 -14.28
N LEU A 118 -4.75 15.38 -14.73
CA LEU A 118 -5.83 16.33 -14.99
C LEU A 118 -6.74 15.83 -16.12
N SER A 119 -6.18 15.29 -17.20
CA SER A 119 -6.98 14.75 -18.31
C SER A 119 -7.83 13.54 -17.90
N VAL A 120 -7.31 12.66 -17.03
CA VAL A 120 -8.06 11.52 -16.48
C VAL A 120 -9.15 12.00 -15.52
N ALA A 121 -8.83 12.95 -14.64
CA ALA A 121 -9.82 13.56 -13.74
C ALA A 121 -10.94 14.25 -14.52
N LEU A 122 -10.62 15.00 -15.58
CA LEU A 122 -11.59 15.64 -16.46
C LEU A 122 -12.46 14.62 -17.20
N LYS A 123 -11.86 13.60 -17.81
CA LYS A 123 -12.62 12.51 -18.47
C LYS A 123 -13.54 11.78 -17.50
N ARG A 124 -13.07 11.51 -16.28
CA ARG A 124 -13.88 10.90 -15.22
C ARG A 124 -15.04 11.82 -14.83
N SER A 125 -14.79 13.09 -14.57
CA SER A 125 -15.84 14.06 -14.22
C SER A 125 -16.88 14.22 -15.33
N LEU A 126 -16.44 14.25 -16.60
CA LEU A 126 -17.34 14.29 -17.76
C LEU A 126 -18.21 13.02 -17.87
N ASN A 127 -17.64 11.84 -17.64
CA ASN A 127 -18.40 10.59 -17.60
C ASN A 127 -19.37 10.53 -16.41
N LEU A 128 -18.99 11.08 -15.25
CA LEU A 128 -19.86 11.14 -14.07
C LEU A 128 -21.05 12.09 -14.28
N LEU A 129 -20.87 13.18 -15.02
CA LEU A 129 -21.97 14.08 -15.41
C LEU A 129 -23.00 13.41 -16.32
N GLN A 130 -22.66 12.29 -16.96
CA GLN A 130 -23.56 11.48 -17.78
C GLN A 130 -24.33 10.43 -16.96
N HIS A 131 -24.14 10.35 -15.64
CA HIS A 131 -24.82 9.39 -14.76
C HIS A 131 -25.78 10.08 -13.78
N ASP A 132 -26.69 9.32 -13.16
CA ASP A 132 -27.68 9.83 -12.18
C ASP A 132 -26.99 10.64 -11.06
N ARG A 133 -27.62 11.76 -10.72
CA ARG A 133 -27.28 12.67 -9.62
C ARG A 133 -27.04 11.94 -8.29
N LYS A 134 -27.70 10.79 -8.04
CA LYS A 134 -27.44 9.95 -6.86
C LYS A 134 -26.04 9.33 -6.86
N THR A 135 -25.60 8.81 -7.99
CA THR A 135 -24.26 8.23 -8.20
C THR A 135 -23.18 9.31 -8.09
N LEU A 136 -23.47 10.51 -8.58
CA LEU A 136 -22.61 11.68 -8.44
C LEU A 136 -22.42 12.09 -6.97
N LEU A 137 -23.49 12.12 -6.17
CA LEU A 137 -23.45 12.50 -4.75
C LEU A 137 -22.73 11.47 -3.88
N SER A 138 -22.89 10.17 -4.15
CA SER A 138 -22.16 9.12 -3.43
C SER A 138 -20.67 9.18 -3.74
N ASP A 139 -20.29 9.34 -5.02
CA ASP A 139 -18.89 9.39 -5.43
C ASP A 139 -18.18 10.66 -4.91
N PHE A 140 -18.87 11.80 -4.87
CA PHE A 140 -18.35 13.04 -4.30
C PHE A 140 -18.08 12.93 -2.79
N LYS A 141 -18.98 12.27 -2.04
CA LYS A 141 -18.73 11.98 -0.61
C LYS A 141 -17.51 11.07 -0.42
N THR A 142 -17.30 10.10 -1.30
CA THR A 142 -16.18 9.15 -1.20
C THR A 142 -14.85 9.80 -1.56
N HIS A 143 -14.81 10.66 -2.59
CA HIS A 143 -13.57 11.17 -3.20
C HIS A 143 -13.21 12.63 -2.88
N ALA A 144 -14.17 13.51 -2.62
CA ALA A 144 -13.89 14.91 -2.27
C ALA A 144 -13.56 15.09 -0.79
N LEU A 145 -14.10 14.23 0.08
CA LEU A 145 -13.80 14.23 1.51
C LEU A 145 -12.56 13.40 1.85
N THR A 146 -12.10 12.50 0.98
CA THR A 146 -10.91 11.66 1.25
C THR A 146 -9.64 12.49 1.43
N PRO A 147 -9.32 13.50 0.60
CA PRO A 147 -8.14 14.34 0.82
C PRO A 147 -8.16 15.04 2.19
N PHE A 148 -9.32 15.58 2.60
CA PHE A 148 -9.49 16.25 3.90
C PHE A 148 -9.54 15.29 5.08
N ALA A 149 -10.15 14.11 4.94
CA ALA A 149 -10.15 13.04 5.94
C ALA A 149 -8.74 12.46 6.13
N LEU A 150 -7.99 12.30 5.03
CA LEU A 150 -6.59 11.89 5.04
C LEU A 150 -5.69 12.96 5.68
N LEU A 151 -5.96 14.25 5.44
CA LEU A 151 -5.25 15.36 6.10
C LEU A 151 -5.54 15.41 7.61
N LYS A 152 -6.82 15.26 8.01
CA LYS A 152 -7.21 15.16 9.43
C LYS A 152 -6.56 13.96 10.12
N ALA A 153 -6.56 12.79 9.49
CA ALA A 153 -5.88 11.60 10.01
C ALA A 153 -4.36 11.82 10.12
N SER A 154 -3.74 12.50 9.16
CA SER A 154 -2.31 12.85 9.19
C SER A 154 -1.98 13.83 10.33
N ILE A 155 -2.85 14.80 10.61
CA ILE A 155 -2.70 15.75 11.72
C ILE A 155 -2.93 15.06 13.07
N GLN A 156 -3.91 14.16 13.18
CA GLN A 156 -4.13 13.35 14.39
C GLN A 156 -2.95 12.42 14.69
N VAL A 157 -2.28 11.89 13.67
CA VAL A 157 -1.06 11.07 13.80
C VAL A 157 0.13 11.87 14.37
N SER A 158 0.19 13.19 14.15
CA SER A 158 1.23 14.05 14.75
C SER A 158 1.01 14.35 16.25
N ARG A 159 -0.15 13.98 16.81
CA ARG A 159 -0.54 14.23 18.21
C ARG A 159 -0.56 12.98 19.10
N ILE A 160 -0.15 11.82 18.59
CA ILE A 160 0.04 10.65 19.46
C ILE A 160 1.29 10.94 20.30
N PRO A 161 1.19 11.02 21.64
CA PRO A 161 2.35 11.26 22.48
C PRO A 161 3.35 10.12 22.24
N LYS A 162 4.61 10.47 21.98
CA LYS A 162 5.73 9.54 22.14
C LYS A 162 5.74 9.16 23.61
N ASN A 163 5.12 8.05 23.98
CA ASN A 163 5.16 7.62 25.37
C ASN A 163 6.60 7.20 25.71
N PRO A 164 7.17 7.67 26.83
CA PRO A 164 8.52 7.36 27.25
C PRO A 164 8.52 6.09 28.11
N SER A 165 9.38 5.12 27.77
CA SER A 165 9.82 4.03 28.65
C SER A 165 11.06 3.43 27.99
N ALA A 166 12.31 3.53 28.48
CA ALA A 166 12.82 3.41 29.85
C ALA A 166 12.25 2.20 30.57
#